data_AF-A0A935UWY1-F1
#
_entry.id   AF-A0A935UWY1-F1
#
_cell.length_a   1.000
_cell.length_b   1.000
_cell.length_c   1.000
_cell.angle_alpha   90.00
_cell.angle_beta   90.00
_cell.angle_gamma   90.00
#
_symmetry.space_group_name_H-M   'P 1'
#
loop_
_entity.id
_entity.type
_entity.pdbx_description
1 polymer ?
#
loop_
_entity_poly.entity_id
_entity_poly.type
_entity_poly.pdbx_seq_one_letter_code
_entity_poly.pdbx_strand_id
1 'polypeptide(L)'
;MPEKRLSHLSPDVRAQLKAVFQEFDLDGDGFLSAEELRAAMVRFDEHLTEGEAKALVERYDRGGDGRLNVDEFLRALDAAALG
;
A
#
# COMPACT_ATOMS: atom_id res chain seq x y z
N MET A 1 2.72 -25.88 2.00
CA MET A 1 2.67 -25.38 3.40
C MET A 1 1.53 -24.39 3.50
N PRO A 2 0.53 -24.57 4.38
CA PRO A 2 -0.60 -23.64 4.51
C PRO A 2 -0.27 -22.48 5.48
N GLU A 3 -0.75 -21.28 5.14
CA GLU A 3 -1.16 -20.20 6.06
C GLU A 3 -0.13 -19.43 6.92
N LYS A 4 1.06 -19.09 6.39
CA LYS A 4 1.94 -18.07 7.00
C LYS A 4 1.60 -16.66 6.51
N ARG A 5 0.42 -16.16 6.84
CA ARG A 5 0.02 -14.77 6.53
C ARG A 5 0.34 -13.87 7.74
N LEU A 6 1.14 -12.81 7.51
CA LEU A 6 1.38 -11.65 8.39
C LEU A 6 2.29 -11.77 9.64
N SER A 7 2.84 -12.94 10.00
CA SER A 7 3.66 -13.08 11.24
C SER A 7 5.19 -13.02 11.08
N HIS A 8 5.72 -12.74 9.88
CA HIS A 8 7.19 -12.72 9.63
C HIS A 8 7.74 -11.39 9.11
N LEU A 9 6.95 -10.32 9.00
CA LEU A 9 7.51 -9.00 8.73
C LEU A 9 8.36 -8.60 9.94
N SER A 10 9.69 -8.67 9.78
CA SER A 10 10.62 -8.20 10.79
C SER A 10 10.29 -6.74 11.12
N PRO A 11 10.53 -6.29 12.37
CA PRO A 11 10.28 -4.89 12.76
C PRO A 11 10.95 -3.89 11.81
N ASP A 12 12.07 -4.29 11.21
CA ASP A 12 12.79 -3.54 10.19
C ASP A 12 11.97 -3.34 8.90
N VAL A 13 11.35 -4.41 8.37
CA VAL A 13 10.49 -4.34 7.19
C VAL A 13 9.26 -3.49 7.47
N ARG A 14 8.65 -3.60 8.67
CA ARG A 14 7.52 -2.75 9.06
C ARG A 14 7.93 -1.27 9.11
N ALA A 15 9.11 -0.95 9.63
CA ALA A 15 9.62 0.41 9.68
C ALA A 15 9.90 0.97 8.28
N GLN A 16 10.50 0.17 7.39
CA GLN A 16 10.72 0.54 6.00
C GLN A 16 9.40 0.80 5.26
N LEU A 17 8.43 -0.09 5.40
CA LEU A 17 7.11 0.07 4.77
C LEU A 17 6.36 1.29 5.31
N LYS A 18 6.53 1.61 6.60
CA LYS A 18 5.96 2.82 7.18
C LYS A 18 6.64 4.08 6.64
N ALA A 19 7.95 4.05 6.42
CA ALA A 19 8.67 5.15 5.78
C ALA A 19 8.22 5.35 4.32
N VAL A 20 8.01 4.25 3.59
CA VAL A 20 7.44 4.28 2.23
C VAL A 20 6.02 4.86 2.26
N PHE A 21 5.17 4.43 3.19
CA PHE A 21 3.83 4.99 3.37
C PHE A 21 3.88 6.51 3.57
N GLN A 22 4.76 7.00 4.45
CA GLN A 22 4.91 8.44 4.71
C GLN A 22 5.47 9.21 3.51
N GLU A 23 6.18 8.56 2.60
CA GLU A 23 6.65 9.19 1.37
C GLU A 23 5.52 9.30 0.32
N PHE A 24 4.52 8.43 0.43
CA PHE A 24 3.40 8.33 -0.48
C PHE A 24 2.23 9.20 -0.02
N ASP A 25 2.03 9.34 1.29
CA ASP A 25 1.05 10.20 1.95
C ASP A 25 1.51 11.66 1.81
N LEU A 26 1.04 12.32 0.76
CA LEU A 26 1.52 13.65 0.36
C LEU A 26 0.86 14.75 1.18
N ASP A 27 -0.38 14.53 1.62
CA ASP A 27 -1.13 15.49 2.42
C ASP A 27 -1.02 15.24 3.94
N GLY A 28 -0.51 14.08 4.36
CA GLY A 28 -0.18 13.76 5.75
C GLY A 28 -1.41 13.41 6.58
N ASP A 29 -2.52 13.01 5.96
CA ASP A 29 -3.75 12.65 6.67
C ASP A 29 -3.70 11.22 7.25
N GLY A 30 -2.65 10.45 6.94
CA GLY A 30 -2.46 9.08 7.41
C GLY A 30 -3.18 8.04 6.55
N PHE A 31 -3.65 8.42 5.35
CA PHE A 31 -4.29 7.56 4.37
C PHE A 31 -3.57 7.69 3.01
N LEU A 32 -3.73 6.68 2.15
CA LEU A 32 -3.27 6.73 0.77
C LEU A 32 -4.45 6.65 -0.17
N SER A 33 -4.70 7.77 -0.83
CA SER A 33 -5.68 7.89 -1.89
C SER A 33 -5.17 7.24 -3.18
N ALA A 34 -6.07 6.86 -4.08
CA ALA A 34 -5.67 6.31 -5.39
C ALA A 34 -4.76 7.28 -6.18
N GLU A 35 -4.97 8.59 -6.02
CA GLU A 35 -4.13 9.64 -6.63
C GLU A 35 -2.72 9.66 -6.05
N GLU A 36 -2.59 9.54 -4.74
CA GLU A 36 -1.31 9.52 -4.02
C GLU A 36 -0.54 8.23 -4.31
N LEU A 37 -1.23 7.08 -4.30
CA LEU A 37 -0.66 5.79 -4.68
C LEU A 37 -0.11 5.82 -6.11
N ARG A 38 -0.88 6.43 -7.04
CA ARG A 38 -0.45 6.61 -8.43
C ARG A 38 0.75 7.54 -8.53
N ALA A 39 0.71 8.69 -7.84
CA ALA A 39 1.81 9.65 -7.83
C ALA A 39 3.10 9.04 -7.28
N ALA A 40 2.97 8.22 -6.23
CA ALA A 40 4.07 7.45 -5.67
C ALA A 40 4.61 6.42 -6.66
N MET A 41 3.76 5.60 -7.29
CA MET A 41 4.19 4.56 -8.24
C MET A 41 4.94 5.11 -9.45
N VAL A 42 4.56 6.29 -9.94
CA VAL A 42 5.33 7.00 -10.98
C VAL A 42 6.77 7.29 -10.54
N ARG A 43 7.02 7.52 -9.24
CA ARG A 43 8.39 7.72 -8.70
C ARG A 43 9.22 6.42 -8.67
N PHE A 44 8.57 5.26 -8.68
CA PHE A 44 9.24 3.95 -8.76
C PHE A 44 9.42 3.46 -10.21
N ASP A 45 9.26 4.35 -11.20
CA ASP A 45 9.29 4.03 -12.63
C ASP A 45 8.17 3.07 -13.07
N GLU A 46 7.19 2.83 -12.19
CA GLU A 46 6.07 1.92 -12.43
C GLU A 46 4.81 2.74 -12.73
N HIS A 47 4.42 2.72 -14.00
CA HIS A 47 3.29 3.51 -14.48
C HIS A 47 1.97 2.77 -14.26
N LEU A 48 1.42 2.87 -13.04
CA LEU A 48 0.05 2.45 -12.82
C LEU A 48 -0.92 3.39 -13.54
N THR A 49 -1.85 2.82 -14.30
CA THR A 49 -3.01 3.55 -14.80
C THR A 49 -3.94 3.91 -13.64
N GLU A 50 -4.79 4.93 -13.83
CA GLU A 50 -5.81 5.30 -12.83
C GLU A 50 -6.70 4.11 -12.47
N GLY A 51 -7.06 3.29 -13.46
CA GLY A 51 -7.85 2.07 -13.25
C GLY A 51 -7.14 1.02 -12.40
N GLU A 52 -5.82 0.85 -12.57
CA GLU A 52 -5.03 -0.11 -11.77
C GLU A 52 -4.81 0.38 -10.34
N ALA A 53 -4.49 1.67 -10.16
CA ALA A 53 -4.37 2.26 -8.84
C ALA A 53 -5.70 2.16 -8.08
N LYS A 54 -6.81 2.47 -8.74
CA LYS A 54 -8.14 2.33 -8.17
C LYS A 54 -8.48 0.86 -7.84
N ALA A 55 -8.20 -0.08 -8.74
CA ALA A 55 -8.44 -1.50 -8.50
C ALA A 55 -7.59 -2.04 -7.34
N LEU A 56 -6.36 -1.54 -7.15
CA LEU A 56 -5.54 -1.85 -5.98
C LEU A 56 -6.17 -1.30 -4.71
N VAL A 57 -6.54 -0.02 -4.69
CA VAL A 57 -7.22 0.59 -3.53
C VAL A 57 -8.49 -0.19 -3.21
N GLU A 58 -9.40 -0.41 -4.17
CA GLU A 58 -10.65 -1.16 -3.95
C GLU A 58 -10.44 -2.61 -3.48
N ARG A 59 -9.31 -3.23 -3.84
CA ARG A 59 -8.99 -4.61 -3.43
C ARG A 59 -8.52 -4.71 -1.98
N TYR A 60 -7.85 -3.67 -1.47
CA TYR A 60 -7.23 -3.69 -0.15
C TYR A 60 -7.91 -2.76 0.86
N ASP A 61 -8.74 -1.83 0.40
CA ASP A 61 -9.63 -0.98 1.19
C ASP A 61 -10.73 -1.86 1.81
N ARG A 62 -10.54 -2.21 3.08
CA ARG A 62 -11.53 -2.94 3.88
C ARG A 62 -12.43 -1.99 4.65
N GLY A 63 -11.98 -0.76 4.88
CA GLY A 63 -12.76 0.31 5.50
C GLY A 63 -13.90 0.81 4.61
N GLY A 64 -13.77 0.68 3.29
CA GLY A 64 -14.69 1.21 2.30
C GLY A 64 -14.67 2.74 2.23
N ASP A 65 -13.58 3.39 2.65
CA ASP A 65 -13.45 4.85 2.62
C ASP A 65 -12.79 5.36 1.32
N GLY A 66 -12.46 4.45 0.40
CA GLY A 66 -11.86 4.76 -0.89
C GLY A 66 -10.37 5.08 -0.79
N ARG A 67 -9.73 4.79 0.35
CA ARG A 67 -8.32 5.05 0.63
C ARG A 67 -7.73 3.88 1.40
N LEU A 68 -6.41 3.82 1.49
CA LEU A 68 -5.71 2.79 2.25
C LEU A 68 -5.09 3.40 3.50
N ASN A 69 -5.48 2.92 4.67
CA ASN A 69 -4.71 3.21 5.87
C ASN A 69 -3.38 2.41 5.89
N VAL A 70 -2.51 2.72 6.85
CA VAL A 70 -1.20 2.05 7.02
C VAL A 70 -1.34 0.52 7.09
N ASP A 71 -2.32 0.00 7.83
CA ASP A 71 -2.51 -1.45 7.98
C ASP A 71 -2.99 -2.13 6.68
N GLU A 72 -3.84 -1.45 5.91
CA GLU A 72 -4.32 -1.92 4.61
C GLU A 72 -3.21 -1.88 3.55
N PHE A 73 -2.42 -0.81 3.52
CA PHE A 73 -1.25 -0.68 2.66
C PHE A 73 -0.20 -1.76 2.94
N LEU A 74 0.11 -2.02 4.22
CA LEU A 74 1.04 -3.08 4.62
C LEU A 74 0.57 -4.46 4.12
N ARG A 75 -0.75 -4.73 4.17
CA ARG A 75 -1.33 -5.97 3.62
C ARG A 75 -1.28 -6.01 2.10
N ALA A 76 -1.46 -4.87 1.43
CA ALA A 76 -1.37 -4.75 -0.01
C ALA A 76 0.04 -5.11 -0.50
N LEU A 77 1.07 -4.52 0.12
CA LEU A 77 2.47 -4.81 -0.19
C LEU A 77 2.90 -6.22 0.21
N ASP A 78 2.45 -6.75 1.34
CA ASP A 78 2.71 -8.16 1.73
C ASP A 78 2.13 -9.13 0.70
N ALA A 79 0.95 -8.82 0.15
CA ALA A 79 0.33 -9.62 -0.89
C ALA A 79 1.01 -9.45 -2.27
N ALA A 80 1.55 -8.27 -2.58
CA ALA A 80 2.19 -7.96 -3.86
C ALA A 80 3.65 -8.45 -3.93
N ALA A 81 4.41 -8.37 -2.83
CA ALA A 81 5.81 -8.78 -2.76
C ALA A 81 6.03 -10.31 -2.76
N LEU A 82 4.95 -11.09 -2.66
CA LEU A 82 4.96 -12.56 -2.65
C LEU A 82 4.25 -13.18 -3.87
N GLY A 83 4.02 -12.39 -4.92
CA GLY A 83 3.47 -12.83 -6.22
C GLY A 83 4.56 -13.19 -7.22
#